data_AF-A0A952XZW2-F1
#
_entry.id   AF-A0A952XZW2-F1
#
_cell.length_a   1.000
_cell.length_b   1.000
_cell.length_c   1.000
_cell.angle_alpha   90.00
_cell.angle_beta   90.00
_cell.angle_gamma   90.00
#
_symmetry.space_group_name_H-M   'P 1'
#
loop_
_entity.id
_entity.type
_entity.pdbx_description
1 polymer ?
#
loop_
_entity_poly.entity_id
_entity_poly.type
_entity_poly.pdbx_seq_one_letter_code
_entity_poly.pdbx_strand_id
1 'polypeptide(L)'
;MRAHTLWIAVLASLALSTAAFAQTDYESWPLLKNPFPSTGGNGVMIDKYDPVVANGKCTTDFTAIVEGKPYYNEVVFDAVAVQGGILCTNGKWRAKDGSADGTTPFEVFIKDGITRARPQ
;
A
#
# COMPACT_ATOMS: atom_id res chain seq x y z
N MET A 1 -25.89 -65.80 -18.53
CA MET A 1 -26.64 -65.18 -17.42
C MET A 1 -25.62 -64.52 -16.48
N ARG A 2 -25.81 -63.22 -16.17
CA ARG A 2 -25.43 -62.48 -14.94
C ARG A 2 -23.99 -62.62 -14.37
N ALA A 3 -23.32 -61.63 -13.79
CA ALA A 3 -23.50 -60.19 -13.61
C ALA A 3 -22.31 -59.72 -12.75
N HIS A 4 -21.67 -58.60 -13.13
CA HIS A 4 -21.23 -57.49 -12.27
C HIS A 4 -20.13 -57.69 -11.20
N THR A 5 -18.96 -57.03 -11.36
CA THR A 5 -18.59 -55.71 -10.75
C THR A 5 -17.68 -55.96 -9.53
N LEU A 6 -16.49 -55.37 -9.40
CA LEU A 6 -16.27 -54.04 -8.83
C LEU A 6 -14.94 -53.45 -9.33
N TRP A 7 -15.05 -52.38 -10.12
CA TRP A 7 -14.15 -51.24 -10.04
C TRP A 7 -14.77 -50.26 -9.05
N ILE A 8 -13.95 -49.60 -8.22
CA ILE A 8 -14.06 -48.16 -7.88
C ILE A 8 -12.75 -47.80 -7.17
N ALA A 9 -11.88 -47.08 -7.88
CA ALA A 9 -10.79 -46.32 -7.29
C ALA A 9 -11.39 -45.06 -6.66
N VAL A 10 -11.26 -44.91 -5.34
CA VAL A 10 -11.67 -43.68 -4.64
C VAL A 10 -10.54 -42.67 -4.80
N LEU A 11 -10.62 -41.83 -5.85
CA LEU A 11 -9.89 -40.57 -5.87
C LEU A 11 -10.61 -39.60 -4.94
N ALA A 12 -10.05 -39.39 -3.75
CA ALA A 12 -10.46 -38.33 -2.85
C ALA A 12 -10.01 -36.98 -3.44
N SER A 13 -10.92 -36.30 -4.13
CA SER A 13 -10.75 -34.92 -4.57
C SER A 13 -10.65 -34.02 -3.34
N LEU A 14 -9.43 -33.65 -2.94
CA LEU A 14 -9.21 -32.57 -1.99
C LEU A 14 -9.71 -31.27 -2.65
N ALA A 15 -10.93 -30.86 -2.30
CA ALA A 15 -11.42 -29.52 -2.57
C ALA A 15 -10.58 -28.54 -1.74
N LEU A 16 -9.55 -27.96 -2.35
CA LEU A 16 -8.91 -26.76 -1.84
C LEU A 16 -9.93 -25.63 -1.91
N SER A 17 -10.64 -25.42 -0.80
CA SER A 17 -11.40 -24.20 -0.56
C SER A 17 -10.41 -23.04 -0.47
N THR A 18 -10.04 -22.47 -1.62
CA THR A 18 -9.37 -21.17 -1.64
C THR A 18 -10.37 -20.16 -1.07
N ALA A 19 -10.14 -19.74 0.18
CA ALA A 19 -10.79 -18.57 0.71
C ALA A 19 -10.45 -17.42 -0.23
N ALA A 20 -11.42 -17.01 -1.06
CA ALA A 20 -11.32 -15.85 -1.90
C ALA A 20 -11.35 -14.63 -0.95
N PHE A 21 -10.19 -14.26 -0.44
CA PHE A 21 -10.01 -12.94 0.14
C PHE A 21 -10.33 -11.93 -0.97
N ALA A 22 -11.25 -11.01 -0.72
CA ALA A 22 -11.54 -9.93 -1.65
C ALA A 22 -10.22 -9.22 -1.97
N GLN A 23 -9.76 -9.39 -3.21
CA GLN A 23 -8.51 -8.82 -3.67
C GLN A 23 -8.74 -7.31 -3.82
N THR A 24 -8.02 -6.48 -3.05
CA THR A 24 -8.11 -5.03 -3.16
C THR A 24 -7.72 -4.59 -4.57
N ASP A 25 -8.60 -3.88 -5.26
CA ASP A 25 -8.30 -3.29 -6.57
C ASP A 25 -7.47 -2.00 -6.40
N TYR A 26 -6.16 -2.17 -6.25
CA TYR A 26 -5.23 -1.04 -6.06
C TYR A 26 -5.11 -0.15 -7.31
N GLU A 27 -5.41 -0.67 -8.50
CA GLU A 27 -5.31 0.10 -9.74
C GLU A 27 -6.47 1.10 -9.89
N SER A 28 -7.60 0.84 -9.24
CA SER A 28 -8.71 1.79 -9.12
C SER A 28 -8.40 3.01 -8.24
N TRP A 29 -7.34 2.96 -7.43
CA TRP A 29 -6.98 4.06 -6.55
C TRP A 29 -6.61 5.31 -7.36
N PRO A 30 -6.95 6.51 -6.88
CA PRO A 30 -6.61 7.75 -7.56
C PRO A 30 -5.09 7.90 -7.68
N LEU A 31 -4.66 8.53 -8.78
CA LEU A 31 -3.27 8.92 -8.96
C LEU A 31 -2.85 9.84 -7.80
N LEU A 32 -1.67 9.59 -7.24
CA LEU A 32 -1.09 10.49 -6.26
C LEU A 32 -0.72 11.81 -6.94
N LYS A 33 -1.30 12.90 -6.47
CA LYS A 33 -1.04 14.25 -6.97
C LYS A 33 -0.66 15.15 -5.81
N ASN A 34 0.40 15.92 -6.01
CA ASN A 34 0.84 16.94 -5.07
C ASN A 34 0.19 18.31 -5.40
N PRO A 35 -0.12 19.14 -4.40
CA PRO A 35 -0.23 18.78 -2.98
C PRO A 35 -1.53 18.01 -2.69
N PHE A 36 -1.59 17.29 -1.57
CA PHE A 36 -2.79 16.59 -1.10
C PHE A 36 -3.01 16.79 0.41
N PRO A 37 -4.24 16.67 0.93
CA PRO A 37 -4.50 16.78 2.36
C PRO A 37 -3.81 15.69 3.17
N SER A 38 -3.22 16.05 4.31
CA SER A 38 -2.65 15.10 5.27
C SER A 38 -3.73 14.18 5.85
N THR A 39 -3.37 12.91 6.04
CA THR A 39 -4.20 11.92 6.74
C THR A 39 -4.42 12.28 8.22
N GLY A 40 -3.54 13.09 8.81
CA GLY A 40 -3.69 13.64 10.16
C GLY A 40 -4.71 14.80 10.26
N GLY A 41 -5.26 15.27 9.14
CA GLY A 41 -6.26 16.35 9.12
C GLY A 41 -5.71 17.74 9.45
N ASN A 42 -6.56 18.57 10.09
CA ASN A 42 -6.24 19.92 10.58
C ASN A 42 -5.75 20.93 9.51
N GLY A 43 -6.16 20.74 8.25
CA GLY A 43 -5.78 21.64 7.16
C GLY A 43 -4.30 21.54 6.77
N VAL A 44 -3.57 20.52 7.23
CA VAL A 44 -2.19 20.29 6.83
C VAL A 44 -2.17 19.74 5.40
N MET A 45 -1.39 20.37 4.53
CA MET A 45 -1.18 19.90 3.15
C MET A 45 0.18 19.22 3.03
N ILE A 46 0.23 18.12 2.30
CA ILE A 46 1.46 17.38 2.00
C ILE A 46 1.85 17.68 0.55
N ASP A 47 3.11 18.05 0.34
CA ASP A 47 3.67 18.40 -0.95
C ASP A 47 5.04 17.76 -1.16
N LYS A 48 5.52 17.78 -2.42
CA LYS A 48 6.79 17.20 -2.87
C LYS A 48 6.94 15.71 -2.54
N TYR A 49 5.82 15.01 -2.43
CA TYR A 49 5.79 13.59 -2.10
C TYR A 49 6.13 12.77 -3.35
N ASP A 50 7.31 12.15 -3.35
CA ASP A 50 7.81 11.31 -4.44
C ASP A 50 8.46 10.04 -3.86
N PRO A 51 7.75 8.89 -3.85
CA PRO A 51 8.20 7.68 -3.18
C PRO A 51 9.19 6.89 -4.04
N VAL A 52 10.34 6.60 -3.45
CA VAL A 52 11.38 5.75 -4.05
C VAL A 52 11.36 4.39 -3.37
N VAL A 53 11.27 3.32 -4.17
CA VAL A 53 11.33 1.94 -3.68
C VAL A 53 12.75 1.40 -3.80
N ALA A 54 13.34 1.01 -2.67
CA ALA A 54 14.64 0.36 -2.64
C ALA A 54 14.78 -0.52 -1.38
N ASN A 55 15.49 -1.65 -1.49
CA ASN A 55 15.85 -2.51 -0.36
C ASN A 55 14.65 -2.91 0.53
N GLY A 56 13.49 -3.19 -0.06
CA GLY A 56 12.29 -3.58 0.68
C GLY A 56 11.60 -2.45 1.45
N LYS A 57 11.94 -1.19 1.15
CA LYS A 57 11.33 0.01 1.75
C LYS A 57 10.86 0.97 0.67
N CYS A 58 9.85 1.77 0.99
CA CYS A 58 9.53 2.98 0.23
C CYS A 58 9.91 4.20 1.07
N THR A 59 10.75 5.07 0.54
CA THR A 59 11.22 6.27 1.22
C THR A 59 10.77 7.51 0.47
N THR A 60 10.32 8.52 1.21
CA THR A 60 9.92 9.82 0.65
C THR A 60 10.38 10.93 1.58
N ASP A 61 10.96 11.96 0.98
CA ASP A 61 10.99 13.28 1.59
C ASP A 61 9.69 14.01 1.26
N PHE A 62 9.10 14.70 2.23
CA PHE A 62 7.89 15.48 1.99
C PHE A 62 7.89 16.80 2.75
N THR A 63 7.08 17.74 2.28
CA THR A 63 6.83 19.00 2.96
C THR A 63 5.42 18.97 3.56
N ALA A 64 5.31 19.12 4.87
CA ALA A 64 4.05 19.43 5.52
C ALA A 64 3.87 20.95 5.55
N ILE A 65 2.79 21.44 4.97
CA ILE A 65 2.44 22.85 4.92
C ILE A 65 1.34 23.06 5.95
N VAL A 66 1.67 23.73 7.05
CA VAL A 66 0.76 24.05 8.15
C VAL A 66 0.52 25.55 8.13
N GLU A 67 -0.72 25.97 7.88
CA GLU A 67 -1.08 27.40 7.78
C GLU A 67 -0.15 28.18 6.81
N GLY A 68 0.24 27.54 5.69
CA GLY A 68 1.14 28.11 4.69
C GLY A 68 2.64 28.04 5.02
N LYS A 69 3.01 27.60 6.23
CA LYS A 69 4.41 27.44 6.64
C LYS A 69 4.92 26.02 6.33
N PRO A 70 6.08 25.88 5.65
CA PRO A 70 6.65 24.59 5.32
C PRO A 70 7.43 23.96 6.48
N TYR A 71 7.25 22.65 6.65
CA TYR A 71 8.00 21.79 7.56
C TYR A 71 8.53 20.60 6.77
N TYR A 72 9.81 20.31 6.91
CA TYR A 72 10.48 19.27 6.12
C TYR A 72 10.54 17.96 6.88
N ASN A 73 10.12 16.89 6.23
CA ASN A 73 9.96 15.59 6.84
C ASN A 73 10.48 14.49 5.92
N GLU A 74 10.67 13.32 6.49
CA GLU A 74 10.96 12.08 5.79
C GLU A 74 9.98 11.01 6.30
N VAL A 75 9.55 10.11 5.43
CA VAL A 75 8.75 8.94 5.79
C VAL A 75 9.34 7.69 5.15
N VAL A 76 9.32 6.60 5.93
CA VAL A 76 9.72 5.26 5.50
C VAL A 76 8.54 4.31 5.69
N PHE A 77 8.22 3.59 4.63
CA PHE A 77 7.21 2.53 4.60
C PHE A 77 7.86 1.17 4.40
N ASP A 78 7.16 0.12 4.80
CA ASP A 78 7.41 -1.21 4.27
C ASP A 78 7.01 -1.27 2.80
N ALA A 79 7.85 -1.86 1.95
CA ALA A 79 7.51 -2.13 0.55
C ALA A 79 7.07 -3.60 0.42
N VAL A 80 5.77 -3.82 0.22
CA VAL A 80 5.17 -5.16 0.11
C VAL A 80 4.79 -5.44 -1.34
N ALA A 81 5.29 -6.54 -1.91
CA ALA A 81 4.89 -6.95 -3.26
C ALA A 81 3.44 -7.43 -3.26
N VAL A 82 2.59 -6.81 -4.09
CA VAL A 82 1.17 -7.16 -4.24
C VAL A 82 0.72 -7.04 -5.69
N GLN A 83 0.00 -8.04 -6.21
CA GLN A 83 -0.73 -7.93 -7.48
C GLN A 83 0.06 -7.32 -8.67
N GLY A 84 1.36 -7.62 -8.76
CA GLY A 84 2.25 -7.11 -9.81
C GLY A 84 2.78 -5.68 -9.59
N GLY A 85 2.54 -5.07 -8.43
CA GLY A 85 3.12 -3.80 -7.99
C GLY A 85 3.65 -3.87 -6.55
N ILE A 86 3.93 -2.70 -5.99
CA ILE A 86 4.43 -2.52 -4.62
C ILE A 86 3.42 -1.68 -3.84
N LEU A 87 2.99 -2.18 -2.68
CA LEU A 87 2.26 -1.42 -1.68
C LEU A 87 3.24 -0.90 -0.62
N CYS A 88 3.34 0.41 -0.52
CA CYS A 88 4.00 1.13 0.56
C CYS A 88 3.01 1.31 1.70
N THR A 89 3.24 0.67 2.84
CA THR A 89 2.35 0.69 4.01
C THR A 89 3.14 0.73 5.32
N ASN A 90 2.46 0.85 6.46
CA ASN A 90 3.06 0.99 7.79
C ASN A 90 4.05 2.17 7.92
N GLY A 91 3.66 3.34 7.41
CA GLY A 91 4.54 4.50 7.34
C GLY A 91 4.99 5.00 8.71
N LYS A 92 6.29 5.25 8.85
CA LYS A 92 6.92 5.94 9.99
C LYS A 92 7.59 7.20 9.49
N TRP A 93 7.23 8.34 10.06
CA TRP A 93 7.74 9.63 9.60
C TRP A 93 8.45 10.37 10.73
N ARG A 94 9.32 11.30 10.35
CA ARG A 94 9.99 12.22 11.26
C ARG A 94 10.19 13.58 10.61
N ALA A 95 10.21 14.61 11.43
CA ALA A 95 10.69 15.93 11.04
C ALA A 95 12.21 15.88 10.88
N LYS A 96 12.72 16.52 9.81
CA LYS A 96 14.17 16.54 9.51
C LYS A 96 14.99 17.34 10.52
N ASP A 97 14.34 18.27 11.24
CA ASP A 97 14.96 19.02 12.33
C ASP A 97 14.93 18.27 13.68
N GLY A 98 14.36 17.06 13.70
CA GLY A 98 14.26 16.22 14.91
C GLY A 98 13.20 16.67 15.91
N SER A 99 12.32 17.62 15.55
CA SER A 99 11.31 18.17 16.46
C SER A 99 10.11 17.26 16.71
N ALA A 100 9.84 16.32 15.81
CA ALA A 100 8.69 15.42 15.88
C ALA A 100 8.91 14.13 15.09
N ASP A 101 8.17 13.09 15.46
CA ASP A 101 8.05 11.84 14.73
C ASP A 101 6.67 11.21 14.93
N GLY A 102 6.34 10.20 14.14
CA GLY A 102 5.12 9.46 14.29
C GLY A 102 4.91 8.39 13.23
N THR A 103 3.66 7.95 13.10
CA THR A 103 3.24 7.00 12.08
C THR A 103 2.14 7.60 11.21
N THR A 104 1.89 7.00 10.04
CA THR A 104 0.80 7.39 9.15
C THR A 104 0.09 6.16 8.60
N PRO A 105 -1.25 6.18 8.51
CA PRO A 105 -2.02 5.15 7.82
C PRO A 105 -2.03 5.34 6.30
N PHE A 106 -1.30 6.33 5.77
CA PHE A 106 -1.23 6.58 4.33
C PHE A 106 -0.67 5.37 3.60
N GLU A 107 -1.31 4.98 2.50
CA GLU A 107 -0.90 3.85 1.69
C GLU A 107 -0.72 4.30 0.25
N VAL A 108 0.40 3.87 -0.35
CA VAL A 108 0.76 4.20 -1.72
C VAL A 108 0.99 2.92 -2.50
N PHE A 109 0.35 2.79 -3.65
CA PHE A 109 0.57 1.70 -4.58
C PHE A 109 1.37 2.18 -5.79
N ILE A 110 2.43 1.46 -6.13
CA ILE A 110 3.34 1.78 -7.24
C ILE A 110 3.40 0.59 -8.19
N LYS A 111 3.08 0.83 -9.47
CA LYS A 111 3.18 -0.17 -10.53
C LYS A 111 3.52 0.50 -11.84
N ASP A 112 4.50 -0.02 -12.57
CA ASP A 112 4.93 0.48 -13.89
C ASP A 112 5.20 2.00 -13.92
N GLY A 113 5.79 2.53 -12.84
CA GLY A 113 6.08 3.96 -12.66
C GLY A 113 4.87 4.83 -12.34
N ILE A 114 3.68 4.24 -12.20
CA ILE A 114 2.45 4.93 -11.81
C ILE A 114 2.27 4.82 -10.30
N THR A 115 2.18 5.98 -9.64
CA THR A 115 1.97 6.09 -8.20
C THR A 115 0.53 6.47 -7.89
N ARG A 116 -0.14 5.67 -7.06
CA ARG A 116 -1.53 5.84 -6.63
C ARG A 116 -1.60 5.87 -5.11
N ALA A 117 -2.56 6.60 -4.56
CA ALA A 117 -2.76 6.68 -3.13
C ALA A 117 -4.15 6.18 -2.75
N ARG A 118 -4.23 5.50 -1.60
CA ARG A 118 -5.52 5.07 -1.07
C ARG A 118 -6.43 6.28 -0.85
N PRO A 119 -7.69 6.24 -1.32
CA PRO A 119 -8.68 7.26 -0.97
C PRO A 119 -8.80 7.42 0.54
N GLN A 120 -8.74 8.66 1.02
CA GLN A 120 -8.92 9.02 2.43
C GLN A 120 -10.40 9.21 2.74
#